data_AF-A0A6A7BF50-F1
#
_entry.id   AF-A0A6A7BF50-F1
#
_cell.length_a   1.000
_cell.length_b   1.000
_cell.length_c   1.000
_cell.angle_alpha   90.00
_cell.angle_beta   90.00
_cell.angle_gamma   90.00
#
_symmetry.space_group_name_H-M   'P 1'
#
loop_
_entity.id
_entity.type
_entity.pdbx_description
1 polymer ?
#
loop_
_entity_poly.entity_id
_entity_poly.type
_entity_poly.pdbx_seq_one_letter_code
_entity_poly.pdbx_strand_id
1 'polypeptide(L)'
;MPGRTTDQDGFQLLVQALSDKLGPSRGIDSDDIDPSDLQKLMEDYVSNESEWERYFFPSQHVPYTRNLVDKGNGKSNLLILVWGPNKESAVHE
;
A
#
# COMPACT_ATOMS: atom_id res chain seq x y z
N MET A 1 10.48 17.44 26.66
CA MET A 1 9.97 18.14 25.47
C MET A 1 9.04 17.17 24.73
N PRO A 2 7.73 17.38 24.67
CA PRO A 2 6.86 16.53 23.86
C PRO A 2 6.94 17.03 22.42
N GLY A 3 7.65 16.31 21.56
CA GLY A 3 7.85 16.67 20.17
C GLY A 3 6.80 16.02 19.27
N ARG A 4 6.13 16.87 18.48
CA ARG A 4 5.40 16.60 17.22
C ARG A 4 4.16 15.71 17.30
N THR A 5 3.01 16.37 17.30
CA THR A 5 1.81 15.93 16.58
C THR A 5 2.19 15.56 15.14
N THR A 6 1.99 14.30 14.79
CA THR A 6 2.05 13.79 13.41
C THR A 6 0.86 14.36 12.65
N ASP A 7 1.07 15.38 11.81
CA ASP A 7 0.23 15.52 10.63
C ASP A 7 0.50 14.26 9.79
N GLN A 8 -0.47 13.33 9.72
CA GLN A 8 -0.35 12.17 8.83
C GLN A 8 -0.30 12.65 7.40
N ASP A 9 0.74 12.23 6.67
CA ASP A 9 0.85 12.48 5.24
C ASP A 9 -0.22 11.71 4.44
N GLY A 10 -0.40 12.09 3.16
CA GLY A 10 -1.47 11.54 2.32
C GLY A 10 -1.40 10.01 2.19
N PHE A 11 -0.20 9.46 2.09
CA PHE A 11 0.01 8.03 2.04
C PHE A 11 -0.42 7.33 3.33
N GLN A 12 -0.05 7.85 4.50
CA GLN A 12 -0.50 7.26 5.78
C GLN A 12 -2.03 7.39 5.98
N LEU A 13 -2.65 8.44 5.46
CA LEU A 13 -4.12 8.56 5.45
C LEU A 13 -4.77 7.50 4.56
N LEU A 14 -4.20 7.20 3.39
CA LEU A 14 -4.64 6.10 2.54
C LEU A 14 -4.52 4.74 3.26
N VAL A 15 -3.36 4.45 3.86
CA VAL A 15 -3.14 3.20 4.62
C VAL A 15 -4.20 3.04 5.71
N GLN A 16 -4.46 4.09 6.47
CA GLN A 16 -5.49 4.07 7.51
C GLN A 16 -6.89 3.87 6.92
N ALA A 17 -7.25 4.59 5.86
CA ALA A 17 -8.57 4.46 5.23
C ALA A 17 -8.84 3.05 4.69
N LEU A 18 -7.82 2.39 4.10
CA LEU A 18 -7.92 0.99 3.69
C LEU A 18 -8.13 0.06 4.89
N SER A 19 -7.38 0.27 5.98
CA SER A 19 -7.51 -0.49 7.21
C SER A 19 -8.91 -0.34 7.83
N ASP A 20 -9.44 0.89 7.88
CA ASP A 20 -10.78 1.17 8.38
C ASP A 20 -11.86 0.55 7.49
N LYS A 21 -11.68 0.61 6.16
CA LYS A 21 -12.61 0.01 5.21
C LYS A 21 -12.65 -1.51 5.33
N LEU A 22 -11.52 -2.17 5.56
CA LEU A 22 -11.47 -3.62 5.81
C LEU A 22 -11.87 -3.98 7.24
N GLY A 23 -11.72 -3.06 8.19
CA GLY A 23 -12.01 -3.29 9.60
C GLY A 23 -11.16 -4.43 10.20
N PRO A 24 -11.53 -4.98 11.36
CA PRO A 24 -10.69 -5.90 12.10
C PRO A 24 -10.64 -7.33 11.56
N SER A 25 -11.51 -7.71 10.62
CA SER A 25 -11.67 -9.13 10.24
C SER A 25 -11.99 -9.40 8.77
N ARG A 26 -12.27 -8.39 7.95
CA ARG A 26 -12.69 -8.60 6.56
C ARG A 26 -11.50 -8.65 5.62
N GLY A 27 -11.54 -9.59 4.69
CA GLY A 27 -10.59 -9.66 3.58
C GLY A 27 -11.01 -8.76 2.43
N ILE A 28 -10.09 -8.55 1.50
CA ILE A 28 -10.37 -7.83 0.24
C ILE A 28 -11.37 -8.61 -0.63
N ASP A 29 -11.47 -9.93 -0.42
CA ASP A 29 -12.35 -10.88 -1.09
C ASP A 29 -13.66 -11.16 -0.33
N SER A 30 -13.96 -10.41 0.74
CA SER A 30 -15.19 -10.62 1.51
C SER A 30 -16.42 -10.11 0.76
N ASP A 31 -17.52 -10.87 0.78
CA ASP A 31 -18.77 -10.56 0.06
C ASP A 31 -19.37 -9.19 0.43
N ASP A 32 -19.06 -8.66 1.62
CA ASP A 32 -19.53 -7.36 2.12
C ASP A 32 -18.58 -6.19 1.83
N ILE A 33 -17.48 -6.44 1.10
CA ILE A 33 -16.54 -5.43 0.64
C ILE A 33 -16.71 -5.25 -0.87
N ASP A 34 -17.09 -4.03 -1.30
CA ASP A 34 -17.06 -3.66 -2.71
C ASP A 34 -15.60 -3.31 -3.11
N PRO A 35 -14.96 -4.07 -4.03
CA PRO A 35 -13.61 -3.76 -4.49
C PRO A 35 -13.48 -2.36 -5.10
N SER A 36 -14.57 -1.82 -5.64
CA SER A 36 -14.61 -0.48 -6.25
C SER A 36 -14.36 0.62 -5.22
N ASP A 37 -14.79 0.41 -3.96
CA ASP A 37 -14.53 1.36 -2.89
C ASP A 37 -13.05 1.40 -2.52
N LEU A 38 -12.39 0.24 -2.49
CA LEU A 38 -10.94 0.16 -2.23
C LEU A 38 -10.14 0.77 -3.38
N GLN A 39 -10.54 0.52 -4.63
CA GLN A 39 -9.94 1.14 -5.80
C GLN A 39 -10.04 2.66 -5.73
N LYS A 40 -11.24 3.18 -5.40
CA LYS A 40 -11.45 4.61 -5.25
C LYS A 40 -10.56 5.25 -4.20
N LEU A 41 -10.39 4.62 -3.03
CA LEU A 41 -9.46 5.10 -2.01
C LEU A 41 -8.03 5.22 -2.55
N MET A 42 -7.58 4.20 -3.29
CA MET A 42 -6.24 4.18 -3.91
C MET A 42 -6.09 5.27 -5.01
N GLU A 43 -7.14 5.53 -5.79
CA GLU A 43 -7.17 6.54 -6.85
C GLU A 43 -7.22 7.98 -6.31
N ASP A 44 -7.94 8.20 -5.22
CA ASP A 44 -8.09 9.52 -4.59
C ASP A 44 -6.77 10.00 -3.95
N TYR A 45 -5.84 9.09 -3.67
CA TYR A 45 -4.50 9.42 -3.18
C TYR A 45 -3.61 9.98 -4.31
N VAL A 46 -3.21 11.25 -4.16
CA VAL A 46 -2.23 11.89 -5.04
C VAL A 46 -0.82 11.56 -4.57
N SER A 47 -0.10 10.76 -5.36
CA SER A 47 1.23 10.26 -4.98
C SER A 47 2.26 11.36 -4.73
N ASN A 48 2.95 11.26 -3.60
CA ASN A 48 4.08 12.09 -3.23
C ASN A 48 5.26 11.21 -2.78
N GLU A 49 6.41 11.35 -3.44
CA GLU A 49 7.60 10.50 -3.24
C GLU A 49 8.06 10.47 -1.77
N SER A 50 8.06 11.62 -1.09
CA SER A 50 8.52 11.70 0.30
C SER A 50 7.68 10.88 1.29
N GLU A 51 6.47 10.48 0.91
CA GLU A 51 5.52 9.77 1.78
C GLU A 51 5.74 8.25 1.73
N TRP A 52 6.24 7.75 0.60
CA TRP A 52 6.47 6.31 0.38
C TRP A 52 7.93 5.91 0.15
N GLU A 53 8.87 6.87 0.05
CA GLU A 53 10.30 6.62 -0.20
C GLU A 53 10.93 5.63 0.79
N ARG A 54 10.41 5.56 2.02
CA ARG A 54 10.91 4.62 3.04
C ARG A 54 10.68 3.14 2.71
N TYR A 55 9.81 2.86 1.74
CA TYR A 55 9.54 1.52 1.20
C TYR A 55 10.21 1.30 -0.16
N PHE A 56 10.98 2.27 -0.66
CA PHE A 56 11.71 2.19 -1.91
C PHE A 56 13.02 1.40 -1.73
N PHE A 57 12.96 0.10 -1.94
CA PHE A 57 14.13 -0.79 -1.89
C PHE A 57 14.43 -1.39 -3.27
N PRO A 58 15.14 -0.69 -4.15
CA PRO A 58 15.46 -1.21 -5.48
C PRO A 58 16.48 -2.36 -5.40
N SER A 59 16.48 -3.23 -6.42
CA SER A 59 17.48 -4.30 -6.56
C SER A 59 17.88 -4.47 -8.02
N GLN A 60 19.17 -4.68 -8.25
CA GLN A 60 19.71 -5.01 -9.58
C GLN A 60 19.63 -6.50 -9.91
N HIS A 61 19.35 -7.35 -8.90
CA HIS A 61 19.39 -8.80 -9.03
C HIS A 61 18.03 -9.42 -9.40
N VAL A 62 16.93 -8.71 -9.16
CA VAL A 62 15.57 -9.18 -9.45
C VAL A 62 14.83 -8.16 -10.31
N PRO A 63 13.81 -8.57 -11.09
CA PRO A 63 13.04 -7.65 -11.93
C PRO A 63 12.35 -6.54 -11.14
N TYR A 64 11.83 -6.88 -9.96
CA TYR A 64 11.24 -5.95 -9.01
C TYR A 64 11.36 -6.47 -7.58
N THR A 65 11.31 -5.58 -6.60
CA THR A 65 11.18 -5.93 -5.18
C THR A 65 9.73 -5.77 -4.72
N ARG A 66 9.34 -6.50 -3.67
CA ARG A 66 8.00 -6.44 -3.05
C ARG A 66 8.17 -5.99 -1.62
N ASN A 67 7.84 -4.73 -1.34
CA ASN A 67 8.16 -4.08 -0.08
C ASN A 67 6.88 -3.93 0.75
N LEU A 68 6.84 -4.57 1.91
CA LEU A 68 5.67 -4.56 2.77
C LEU A 68 5.48 -3.19 3.41
N VAL A 69 4.31 -2.60 3.18
CA VAL A 69 3.88 -1.34 3.80
C VAL A 69 3.09 -1.65 5.07
N ASP A 70 2.05 -2.46 4.92
CA ASP A 70 1.12 -2.80 6.00
C ASP A 70 0.55 -4.21 5.84
N LYS A 71 0.31 -4.90 6.96
CA LYS A 71 -0.27 -6.26 6.99
C LYS A 71 -1.80 -6.25 7.19
N GLY A 72 -2.41 -5.07 7.20
CA GLY A 72 -3.81 -4.86 7.52
C GLY A 72 -4.23 -5.56 8.79
N ASN A 73 -5.36 -6.25 8.69
CA ASN A 73 -5.95 -7.08 9.73
C ASN A 73 -5.51 -8.57 9.64
N GLY A 74 -4.47 -8.88 8.87
CA GLY A 74 -4.05 -10.26 8.60
C GLY A 74 -4.84 -10.97 7.49
N LYS A 75 -5.80 -10.28 6.84
CA LYS A 75 -6.54 -10.75 5.66
C LYS A 75 -6.17 -10.00 4.38
N SER A 76 -5.28 -9.02 4.47
CA SER A 76 -4.78 -8.23 3.35
C SER A 76 -3.31 -7.89 3.54
N ASN A 77 -2.61 -7.54 2.47
CA ASN A 77 -1.31 -6.87 2.56
C ASN A 77 -1.30 -5.68 1.62
N LEU A 78 -0.73 -4.56 2.05
CA LEU A 78 -0.38 -3.45 1.18
C LEU A 78 1.14 -3.52 0.89
N LEU A 79 1.49 -3.54 -0.39
CA LEU A 79 2.87 -3.63 -0.85
C LEU A 79 3.18 -2.46 -1.79
N ILE A 80 4.43 -2.00 -1.77
CA ILE A 80 5.03 -1.20 -2.84
C ILE A 80 5.95 -2.10 -3.65
N LEU A 81 5.71 -2.15 -4.96
CA LEU A 81 6.58 -2.86 -5.91
C LEU A 81 7.52 -1.86 -6.56
N VAL A 82 8.83 -2.11 -6.46
CA VAL A 82 9.86 -1.26 -7.10
C VAL A 82 10.44 -2.00 -8.29
N TRP A 83 10.15 -1.50 -9.48
CA TRP A 83 10.59 -2.09 -10.75
C TRP A 83 11.96 -1.56 -11.16
N GLY A 84 12.85 -2.47 -11.56
CA GLY A 84 14.09 -2.07 -12.24
C GLY A 84 13.79 -1.52 -13.64
N PRO A 85 14.70 -0.72 -14.22
CA PRO A 85 14.54 -0.22 -15.59
C PRO A 85 14.34 -1.37 -16.59
N ASN A 86 13.32 -1.24 -17.45
CA ASN A 86 12.95 -2.23 -18.48
C ASN A 86 12.65 -3.64 -17.92
N LYS A 87 12.13 -3.74 -16.70
CA LYS A 87 11.72 -5.01 -16.09
C LYS A 87 10.21 -5.20 -16.15
N GLU A 88 9.80 -6.45 -16.23
CA GLU A 88 8.42 -6.91 -16.28
C GLU A 88 8.24 -8.14 -15.39
N SER A 89 6.99 -8.46 -15.03
CA SER A 89 6.67 -9.71 -14.35
C SER A 89 6.57 -10.85 -15.37
N ALA A 90 6.91 -12.06 -14.91
CA ALA A 90 6.41 -13.25 -15.60
C ALA A 90 4.88 -13.30 -15.51
N VAL A 91 4.25 -13.97 -16.47
CA VAL A 91 2.81 -14.25 -16.41
C VAL A 91 2.50 -15.03 -15.13
N HIS A 92 1.53 -14.56 -14.37
CA HIS A 92 1.01 -15.18 -13.17
C HIS A 92 -0.52 -15.04 -13.12
N GLU A 93 -1.17 -15.87 -12.29
CA GLU A 93 -2.60 -15.79 -11.98
C GLU A 93 -2.93 -14.64 -11.02
#